data_AF-A0A1I5LDG3-F1
#
_entry.id   AF-A0A1I5LDG3-F1
#
_cell.length_a   1.000
_cell.length_b   1.000
_cell.length_c   1.000
_cell.angle_alpha   90.00
_cell.angle_beta   90.00
_cell.angle_gamma   90.00
#
_symmetry.space_group_name_H-M   'P 1'
#
loop_
_entity.id
_entity.type
_entity.pdbx_description
1 polymer ?
#
loop_
_entity_poly.entity_id
_entity_poly.type
_entity_poly.pdbx_seq_one_letter_code
_entity_poly.pdbx_strand_id
1 'polypeptide(L)'
;MKESTAKQTSSLKNLTKSGVWDIQENDIFRMLNSGSKDAEVKDNLRHYVDIIRSAFTIEELKEDTPAIRKSYEKQGYKVGFVTLDESTKVLWAIRKRPIMRVTDLTYENIRHISASKLVEVLDRNFGGGWDSLSQSIQDIIESGFDISTTTLPKDRLHKKGGMYEKKIADGYEVLEVAKGTWVEAIFAKLKPEVIKPRMKFDTIDEDVEIDEEDNYSSHDEEEEIDEFNEDEMNEDNYRTTFEIEGDPDEEAGELSEFSVDE
;
A
#
# COMPACT_ATOMS: atom_id res chain seq x y z
N MET A 1 -25.35 -14.83 -5.88
CA MET A 1 -25.84 -14.13 -4.67
C MET A 1 -24.86 -13.00 -4.40
N LYS A 2 -25.34 -11.75 -4.37
CA LYS A 2 -24.49 -10.60 -4.04
C LYS A 2 -24.24 -10.64 -2.54
N GLU A 3 -23.01 -10.95 -2.13
CA GLU A 3 -22.56 -10.65 -0.77
C GLU A 3 -22.69 -9.14 -0.59
N SER A 4 -23.72 -8.75 0.14
CA SER A 4 -23.77 -7.46 0.79
C SER A 4 -22.63 -7.45 1.80
N THR A 5 -21.51 -6.83 1.44
CA THR A 5 -20.47 -6.42 2.38
C THR A 5 -21.17 -5.68 3.51
N ALA A 6 -21.31 -6.36 4.65
CA ALA A 6 -21.82 -5.77 5.85
C ALA A 6 -20.95 -4.55 6.13
N LYS A 7 -21.55 -3.36 6.05
CA LYS A 7 -20.96 -2.10 6.49
C LYS A 7 -20.64 -2.30 7.97
N GLN A 8 -19.43 -2.78 8.26
CA GLN A 8 -18.85 -2.76 9.60
C GLN A 8 -19.09 -1.36 10.12
N THR A 9 -19.89 -1.22 11.15
CA THR A 9 -20.09 0.05 11.85
C THR A 9 -18.73 0.43 12.42
N SER A 10 -17.96 1.21 11.65
CA SER A 10 -16.62 1.64 12.00
C SER A 10 -16.72 2.45 13.30
N SER A 11 -16.19 1.90 14.39
CA SER A 11 -15.98 2.65 15.63
C SER A 11 -14.66 3.41 15.52
N LEU A 12 -14.51 4.53 16.24
CA LEU A 12 -13.22 5.25 16.27
C LEU A 12 -12.09 4.34 16.77
N LYS A 13 -12.40 3.41 17.68
CA LYS A 13 -11.43 2.47 18.25
C LYS A 13 -10.73 1.59 17.21
N ASN A 14 -11.43 1.25 16.12
CA ASN A 14 -10.89 0.41 15.04
C ASN A 14 -10.32 1.23 13.88
N LEU A 15 -10.26 2.56 14.01
CA LEU A 15 -9.79 3.43 12.94
C LEU A 15 -8.27 3.32 12.79
N THR A 16 -7.81 2.98 11.59
CA THR A 16 -6.39 2.94 11.24
C THR A 16 -6.08 3.98 10.17
N LYS A 17 -4.80 4.33 10.00
CA LYS A 17 -4.35 5.28 8.97
C LYS A 17 -4.64 4.83 7.53
N SER A 18 -4.77 3.53 7.30
CA SER A 18 -5.22 2.97 6.02
C SER A 18 -6.74 3.01 5.94
N GLY A 19 -7.44 2.42 6.92
CA GLY A 19 -8.90 2.26 6.88
C GLY A 19 -9.69 3.57 6.87
N VAL A 20 -9.10 4.68 7.34
CA VAL A 20 -9.71 6.01 7.22
C VAL A 20 -9.97 6.42 5.77
N TRP A 21 -9.18 5.92 4.80
CA TRP A 21 -9.36 6.21 3.38
C TRP A 21 -10.60 5.56 2.76
N ASP A 22 -11.24 4.59 3.43
CA ASP A 22 -12.53 4.01 2.98
C ASP A 22 -13.75 4.74 3.54
N ILE A 23 -13.55 5.63 4.51
CA ILE A 23 -14.63 6.30 5.22
C ILE A 23 -15.15 7.48 4.39
N GLN A 24 -16.42 7.84 4.62
CA GLN A 24 -17.07 9.03 4.08
C GLN A 24 -17.19 10.14 5.13
N GLU A 25 -17.25 11.40 4.70
CA GLU A 25 -17.34 12.56 5.59
C GLU A 25 -18.49 12.45 6.59
N ASN A 26 -19.65 11.97 6.15
CA ASN A 26 -20.82 11.80 7.00
C ASN A 26 -20.61 10.77 8.12
N ASP A 27 -19.83 9.72 7.84
CA ASP A 27 -19.55 8.67 8.82
C ASP A 27 -18.55 9.16 9.88
N ILE A 28 -17.64 10.07 9.54
CA ILE A 28 -16.76 10.74 10.53
C ILE A 28 -17.57 11.50 11.58
N PHE A 29 -18.58 12.28 11.16
CA PHE A 29 -19.44 12.99 12.11
C PHE A 29 -20.18 12.03 13.06
N ARG A 30 -20.65 10.89 12.53
CA ARG A 30 -21.30 9.85 13.36
C ARG A 30 -20.33 9.23 14.33
N MET A 31 -19.14 8.87 13.86
CA MET A 31 -18.08 8.24 14.64
C MET A 31 -17.65 9.14 15.81
N LEU A 32 -17.36 10.42 15.55
CA LEU A 32 -16.99 11.39 16.58
C LEU A 32 -18.10 11.61 17.61
N ASN A 33 -19.34 11.79 17.15
CA ASN A 33 -20.48 11.96 18.06
C ASN A 33 -20.83 10.71 18.87
N SER A 34 -20.55 9.51 18.35
CA SER A 34 -20.69 8.26 19.11
C SER A 34 -19.56 8.07 20.11
N GLY A 35 -18.34 8.42 19.72
CA GLY A 35 -17.14 8.33 20.55
C GLY A 35 -17.14 9.29 21.72
N SER A 36 -17.81 10.44 21.59
CA SER A 36 -17.92 11.42 22.68
C SER A 36 -18.69 10.92 23.91
N LYS A 37 -19.28 9.72 23.88
CA LYS A 37 -19.92 9.07 25.03
C LYS A 37 -19.03 8.05 25.73
N ASP A 38 -17.90 7.69 25.11
CA ASP A 38 -16.97 6.68 25.58
C ASP A 38 -15.74 7.35 26.20
N ALA A 39 -15.45 7.05 27.47
CA ALA A 39 -14.35 7.69 28.20
C ALA A 39 -12.98 7.41 27.56
N GLU A 40 -12.75 6.18 27.09
CA GLU A 40 -11.48 5.79 26.46
C GLU A 40 -11.24 6.53 25.14
N VAL A 41 -12.32 6.81 24.40
CA VAL A 41 -12.24 7.56 23.15
C VAL A 41 -12.01 9.06 23.42
N LYS A 42 -12.60 9.61 24.49
CA LYS A 42 -12.36 11.01 24.91
C LYS A 42 -10.88 11.24 25.24
N ASP A 43 -10.29 10.36 26.04
CA ASP A 43 -8.89 10.48 26.45
C ASP A 43 -7.93 10.42 25.24
N ASN A 44 -8.29 9.65 24.21
CA ASN A 44 -7.51 9.45 22.99
C ASN A 44 -8.02 10.27 21.78
N LEU A 45 -8.92 11.23 21.98
CA LEU A 45 -9.61 11.91 20.87
C LEU A 45 -8.64 12.60 19.92
N ARG A 46 -7.56 13.19 20.44
CA ARG A 46 -6.52 13.83 19.63
C ARG A 46 -5.88 12.85 18.65
N HIS A 47 -5.56 11.65 19.11
CA HIS A 47 -4.97 10.60 18.28
C HIS A 47 -5.90 10.20 17.13
N TYR A 48 -7.18 9.98 17.42
CA TYR A 48 -8.16 9.63 16.39
C TYR A 48 -8.38 10.77 15.39
N VAL A 49 -8.40 12.03 15.86
CA VAL A 49 -8.50 13.19 14.97
C VAL A 49 -7.25 13.30 14.09
N ASP A 50 -6.06 12.99 14.59
CA ASP A 50 -4.83 12.98 13.78
C ASP A 50 -4.84 11.88 12.72
N ILE A 51 -5.41 10.71 13.02
CA ILE A 51 -5.66 9.67 12.00
C ILE A 51 -6.65 10.20 10.96
N ILE A 52 -7.75 10.86 11.37
CA ILE A 52 -8.70 11.45 10.42
C ILE A 52 -8.02 12.49 9.53
N ARG A 53 -7.11 13.30 10.09
CA ARG A 53 -6.36 14.32 9.36
C ARG A 53 -5.41 13.77 8.29
N SER A 54 -5.06 12.48 8.32
CA SER A 54 -4.24 11.89 7.24
C SER A 54 -4.99 11.86 5.91
N ALA A 55 -6.29 11.55 5.95
CA ALA A 55 -7.16 11.44 4.77
C ALA A 55 -8.14 12.61 4.58
N PHE A 56 -8.40 13.41 5.62
CA PHE A 56 -9.39 14.49 5.59
C PHE A 56 -8.79 15.84 5.98
N THR A 57 -9.30 16.90 5.38
CA THR A 57 -9.11 18.28 5.84
C THR A 57 -10.25 18.61 6.80
N ILE A 58 -9.89 19.05 8.01
CA ILE A 58 -10.83 19.45 9.06
C ILE A 58 -10.60 20.93 9.36
N GLU A 59 -11.65 21.73 9.29
CA GLU A 59 -11.65 23.14 9.66
C GLU A 59 -12.74 23.42 10.70
N GLU A 60 -12.39 24.17 11.74
CA GLU A 60 -13.32 24.60 12.77
C GLU A 60 -13.97 25.94 12.38
N LEU A 61 -15.30 25.98 12.39
CA LEU A 61 -16.10 27.16 12.09
C LEU A 61 -16.53 27.84 13.39
N LYS A 62 -16.17 29.12 13.52
CA LYS A 62 -16.54 29.95 14.68
C LYS A 62 -17.99 30.42 14.65
N GLU A 63 -18.56 30.55 13.45
CA GLU A 63 -19.91 31.07 13.25
C GLU A 63 -20.74 30.11 12.40
N ASP A 64 -21.96 29.83 12.87
CA ASP A 64 -22.94 29.05 12.16
C ASP A 64 -23.88 29.95 11.33
N THR A 65 -23.38 30.48 10.21
CA THR A 65 -24.22 31.26 9.29
C THR A 65 -24.49 30.48 7.99
N PRO A 66 -25.70 30.61 7.39
CA PRO A 66 -26.02 29.97 6.12
C PRO A 66 -25.08 30.38 4.98
N ALA A 67 -24.51 31.59 5.02
CA ALA A 67 -23.56 32.08 4.04
C ALA A 67 -22.23 31.31 4.11
N ILE A 68 -21.69 31.12 5.32
CA ILE A 68 -20.45 30.35 5.55
C ILE A 68 -20.66 28.90 5.14
N ARG A 69 -21.77 28.27 5.59
CA ARG A 69 -22.10 26.89 5.20
C ARG A 69 -22.12 26.70 3.68
N LYS A 70 -22.82 27.57 2.96
CA LYS A 70 -22.88 27.52 1.49
C LYS A 70 -21.52 27.72 0.83
N SER A 71 -20.63 28.54 1.42
CA SER A 71 -19.28 28.72 0.90
C SER A 71 -18.46 27.43 1.00
N TYR A 72 -18.47 26.80 2.18
CA TYR A 72 -17.78 25.53 2.43
C TYR A 72 -18.35 24.37 1.60
N GLU A 73 -19.68 24.29 1.47
CA GLU A 73 -20.34 23.29 0.62
C GLU A 73 -19.96 23.43 -0.86
N LYS A 74 -19.84 24.66 -1.38
CA LYS A 74 -19.34 24.91 -2.76
C LYS A 74 -17.91 24.43 -2.97
N GLN A 75 -17.09 24.47 -1.92
CA GLN A 75 -15.72 23.96 -1.93
C GLN A 75 -15.65 22.44 -1.70
N GLY A 76 -16.80 21.77 -1.54
CA GLY A 76 -16.89 20.32 -1.36
C GLY A 76 -16.77 19.85 0.09
N TYR A 77 -16.83 20.76 1.07
CA TYR A 77 -16.86 20.38 2.48
C TYR A 77 -18.27 19.97 2.91
N LYS A 78 -18.33 19.06 3.87
CA LYS A 78 -19.52 18.78 4.67
C LYS A 78 -19.39 19.49 6.01
N VAL A 79 -20.42 20.25 6.38
CA VAL A 79 -20.44 21.00 7.63
C VAL A 79 -21.38 20.32 8.62
N GLY A 80 -20.89 20.05 9.83
CA GLY A 80 -21.64 19.34 10.85
C GLY A 80 -21.15 19.65 12.26
N PHE A 81 -22.03 19.49 13.24
CA PHE A 81 -21.65 19.60 14.65
C PHE A 81 -20.99 18.32 15.13
N VAL A 82 -19.88 18.49 15.84
CA VAL A 82 -19.16 17.44 16.54
C VAL A 82 -19.17 17.74 18.03
N THR A 83 -19.56 16.75 18.84
CA THR A 83 -19.47 16.80 20.29
C THR A 83 -18.06 16.37 20.70
N LEU A 84 -17.26 17.30 21.21
CA LEU A 84 -15.94 16.98 21.79
C LEU A 84 -16.10 16.48 23.23
N ASP A 85 -16.98 17.13 23.99
CA ASP A 85 -17.34 16.80 25.37
C ASP A 85 -18.84 16.94 25.59
N GLU A 86 -19.38 16.42 26.70
CA GLU A 86 -20.81 16.42 27.04
C GLU A 86 -21.48 17.81 26.96
N SER A 87 -20.71 18.88 27.14
CA SER A 87 -21.18 20.27 27.05
C SER A 87 -20.66 21.04 25.83
N THR A 88 -19.63 20.55 25.13
CA THR A 88 -18.92 21.30 24.08
C THR A 88 -19.24 20.73 22.70
N LYS A 89 -20.06 21.47 21.95
CA LYS A 89 -20.33 21.21 20.53
C LYS A 89 -19.57 22.22 19.68
N VAL A 90 -18.81 21.71 18.72
CA VAL A 90 -18.03 22.51 17.79
C VAL A 90 -18.54 22.27 16.38
N LEU A 91 -18.58 23.31 15.56
CA LEU A 91 -18.97 23.21 14.16
C LEU A 91 -17.73 22.92 13.32
N TRP A 92 -17.69 21.76 12.67
CA TRP A 92 -16.58 21.36 11.80
C TRP A 92 -17.02 21.29 10.35
N ALA A 93 -16.13 21.76 9.47
CA ALA A 93 -16.16 21.50 8.04
C ALA A 93 -15.14 20.41 7.71
N ILE A 94 -15.59 19.30 7.15
CA ILE A 94 -14.76 18.14 6.82
C ILE A 94 -14.84 17.86 5.33
N ARG A 95 -13.69 17.63 4.70
CA ARG A 95 -13.58 17.26 3.28
C ARG A 95 -12.51 16.19 3.10
N LYS A 96 -12.80 15.14 2.32
CA LYS A 96 -11.78 14.15 1.96
C LYS A 96 -10.70 14.78 1.08
N ARG A 97 -9.43 14.49 1.39
CA ARG A 97 -8.30 14.97 0.61
C ARG A 97 -8.32 14.33 -0.77
N PRO A 98 -8.34 15.12 -1.85
CA PRO A 98 -8.33 14.56 -3.19
C PRO A 98 -6.92 14.07 -3.53
N ILE A 99 -6.82 12.87 -4.10
CA ILE A 99 -5.56 12.35 -4.67
C ILE A 99 -5.52 12.80 -6.13
N MET A 100 -4.74 13.85 -6.39
CA MET A 100 -4.68 14.51 -7.71
C MET A 100 -3.33 14.41 -8.36
N ARG A 101 -2.26 14.20 -7.57
CA ARG A 101 -0.88 14.08 -8.00
C ARG A 101 -0.29 12.77 -7.52
N VAL A 102 0.74 12.31 -8.21
CA VAL A 102 1.50 11.12 -7.76
C VAL A 102 2.16 11.35 -6.39
N THR A 103 2.47 12.60 -6.05
CA THR A 103 3.03 12.98 -4.74
C THR A 103 2.02 12.88 -3.61
N ASP A 104 0.72 12.80 -3.94
CA ASP A 104 -0.34 12.60 -2.96
C ASP A 104 -0.53 11.10 -2.63
N LEU A 105 0.11 10.21 -3.39
CA LEU A 105 0.06 8.77 -3.15
C LEU A 105 0.94 8.39 -1.96
N THR A 106 0.41 7.51 -1.11
CA THR A 106 1.10 6.97 0.05
C THR A 106 0.80 5.48 0.18
N TYR A 107 1.62 4.77 0.95
CA TYR A 107 1.34 3.36 1.30
C TYR A 107 0.01 3.14 2.00
N GLU A 108 -0.53 4.20 2.63
CA GLU A 108 -1.79 4.16 3.37
C GLU A 108 -3.01 4.35 2.46
N ASN A 109 -2.86 4.98 1.29
CA ASN A 109 -3.99 5.34 0.42
C ASN A 109 -4.02 4.59 -0.92
N ILE A 110 -2.89 4.03 -1.36
CA ILE A 110 -2.77 3.43 -2.69
C ILE A 110 -3.74 2.27 -2.90
N ARG A 111 -4.06 1.49 -1.85
CA ARG A 111 -5.02 0.39 -1.94
C ARG A 111 -6.48 0.83 -1.91
N HIS A 112 -6.74 2.08 -1.55
CA HIS A 112 -8.08 2.66 -1.41
C HIS A 112 -8.51 3.48 -2.64
N ILE A 113 -7.70 3.48 -3.70
CA ILE A 113 -8.05 4.06 -4.99
C ILE A 113 -8.30 2.97 -6.03
N SER A 114 -9.13 3.26 -7.03
CA SER A 114 -9.33 2.35 -8.16
C SER A 114 -8.18 2.46 -9.17
N ALA A 115 -8.04 1.45 -10.03
CA ALA A 115 -7.08 1.48 -11.14
C ALA A 115 -7.36 2.64 -12.10
N SER A 116 -8.62 2.95 -12.38
CA SER A 116 -8.99 4.09 -13.22
C SER A 116 -8.57 5.41 -12.56
N LYS A 117 -8.69 5.52 -11.22
CA LYS A 117 -8.22 6.70 -10.50
C LYS A 117 -6.71 6.85 -10.52
N LEU A 118 -5.98 5.75 -10.41
CA LEU A 118 -4.52 5.76 -10.57
C LEU A 118 -4.14 6.23 -11.98
N VAL A 119 -4.78 5.73 -13.02
CA VAL A 119 -4.56 6.15 -14.41
C VAL A 119 -4.80 7.66 -14.58
N GLU A 120 -5.89 8.21 -14.03
CA GLU A 120 -6.14 9.66 -14.05
C GLU A 120 -5.01 10.47 -13.37
N VAL A 121 -4.49 9.97 -12.24
CA VAL A 121 -3.43 10.63 -11.49
C VAL A 121 -2.11 10.60 -12.27
N LEU A 122 -1.83 9.48 -12.94
CA LEU A 122 -0.66 9.33 -13.82
C LEU A 122 -0.76 10.27 -15.03
N ASP A 123 -1.89 10.26 -15.76
CA ASP A 123 -2.12 11.08 -16.96
C ASP A 123 -1.99 12.58 -16.68
N ARG A 124 -2.62 13.05 -15.59
CA ARG A 124 -2.65 14.48 -15.23
C ARG A 124 -1.28 15.04 -14.87
N ASN A 125 -0.34 14.20 -14.44
CA ASN A 125 0.92 14.66 -13.84
C ASN A 125 2.17 14.20 -14.61
N PHE A 126 2.08 13.19 -15.48
CA PHE A 126 3.23 12.60 -16.14
C PHE A 126 2.96 12.28 -17.62
N GLY A 127 3.50 13.13 -18.51
CA GLY A 127 3.61 12.84 -19.95
C GLY A 127 4.92 12.15 -20.36
N GLY A 128 5.77 11.77 -19.39
CA GLY A 128 7.10 11.20 -19.60
C GLY A 128 7.18 9.67 -19.64
N GLY A 129 6.10 8.98 -19.24
CA GLY A 129 6.08 7.53 -19.12
C GLY A 129 6.37 7.01 -17.71
N TRP A 130 6.36 5.69 -17.52
CA TRP A 130 6.53 5.06 -16.21
C TRP A 130 7.90 5.35 -15.58
N ASP A 131 8.96 5.25 -16.37
CA ASP A 131 10.35 5.46 -15.92
C ASP A 131 10.65 6.90 -15.50
N SER A 132 9.72 7.84 -15.77
CA SER A 132 9.86 9.23 -15.34
C SER A 132 9.39 9.48 -13.90
N LEU A 133 8.70 8.52 -13.29
CA LEU A 133 8.35 8.55 -11.87
C LEU A 133 9.58 8.28 -11.01
N SER A 134 9.64 8.88 -9.82
CA SER A 134 10.69 8.51 -8.86
C SER A 134 10.47 7.08 -8.37
N GLN A 135 11.57 6.38 -8.05
CA GLN A 135 11.51 5.01 -7.52
C GLN A 135 10.55 4.89 -6.34
N SER A 136 10.59 5.84 -5.40
CA SER A 136 9.68 5.87 -4.25
C SER A 136 8.19 5.88 -4.62
N ILE A 137 7.82 6.56 -5.71
CA ILE A 137 6.43 6.61 -6.20
C ILE A 137 6.08 5.31 -6.90
N GLN A 138 7.00 4.77 -7.71
CA GLN A 138 6.82 3.47 -8.35
C GLN A 138 6.60 2.38 -7.29
N ASP A 139 7.42 2.33 -6.25
CA ASP A 139 7.30 1.38 -5.14
C ASP A 139 5.95 1.49 -4.42
N ILE A 140 5.49 2.72 -4.15
CA ILE A 140 4.16 2.95 -3.56
C ILE A 140 3.08 2.37 -4.46
N ILE A 141 3.11 2.69 -5.77
CA ILE A 141 2.11 2.21 -6.72
C ILE A 141 2.16 0.69 -6.81
N GLU A 142 3.34 0.10 -6.98
CA GLU A 142 3.55 -1.35 -7.07
C GLU A 142 3.14 -2.07 -5.78
N SER A 143 3.15 -1.41 -4.62
CA SER A 143 2.63 -2.01 -3.39
C SER A 143 1.12 -2.28 -3.43
N GLY A 144 0.36 -1.48 -4.17
CA GLY A 144 -1.11 -1.57 -4.30
C GLY A 144 -1.61 -2.09 -5.64
N PHE A 145 -0.80 -1.98 -6.69
CA PHE A 145 -1.18 -2.31 -8.07
C PHE A 145 -0.16 -3.24 -8.71
N ASP A 146 -0.66 -4.11 -9.57
CA ASP A 146 0.15 -4.81 -10.55
C ASP A 146 0.31 -3.92 -11.77
N ILE A 147 1.55 -3.51 -12.03
CA ILE A 147 1.91 -2.59 -13.10
C ILE A 147 2.71 -3.34 -14.14
N SER A 148 2.38 -3.12 -15.41
CA SER A 148 3.21 -3.60 -16.50
C SER A 148 3.16 -2.63 -17.68
N THR A 149 4.33 -2.28 -18.18
CA THR A 149 4.51 -1.30 -19.24
C THR A 149 4.90 -1.98 -20.55
N THR A 150 4.54 -1.40 -21.67
CA THR A 150 5.01 -1.83 -22.99
C THR A 150 5.10 -0.63 -23.92
N THR A 151 6.13 -0.58 -24.75
CA THR A 151 6.30 0.49 -25.74
C THR A 151 6.28 -0.11 -27.14
N LEU A 152 5.26 0.24 -27.93
CA LEU A 152 5.07 -0.26 -29.29
C LEU A 152 4.58 0.87 -30.20
N PRO A 153 4.75 0.76 -31.53
CA PRO A 153 4.07 1.66 -32.45
C PRO A 153 2.55 1.51 -32.30
N LYS A 154 1.80 2.61 -32.43
CA LYS A 154 0.35 2.65 -32.19
C LYS A 154 -0.43 1.56 -32.94
N ASP A 155 -0.08 1.33 -34.21
CA ASP A 155 -0.75 0.33 -35.05
C ASP A 155 -0.51 -1.11 -34.58
N ARG A 156 0.60 -1.37 -33.88
CA ARG A 156 0.93 -2.70 -33.33
C ARG A 156 0.31 -2.93 -31.97
N LEU A 157 0.16 -1.87 -31.16
CA LEU A 157 -0.40 -1.96 -29.82
C LEU A 157 -1.85 -2.49 -29.85
N HIS A 158 -2.67 -1.98 -30.77
CA HIS A 158 -4.08 -2.36 -30.92
C HIS A 158 -4.33 -3.49 -31.93
N LYS A 159 -3.35 -4.39 -32.13
CA LYS A 159 -3.56 -5.55 -32.98
C LYS A 159 -4.62 -6.46 -32.35
N LYS A 160 -5.65 -6.82 -33.13
CA LYS A 160 -6.73 -7.73 -32.71
C LYS A 160 -6.17 -9.06 -32.18
N GLY A 161 -6.67 -9.52 -31.03
CA GLY A 161 -6.20 -10.70 -30.32
C GLY A 161 -4.82 -10.55 -29.65
N GLY A 162 -4.27 -9.34 -29.64
CA GLY A 162 -2.96 -9.02 -29.08
C GLY A 162 -2.96 -8.86 -27.56
N MET A 163 -1.80 -8.46 -27.02
CA MET A 163 -1.58 -8.27 -25.58
C MET A 163 -2.51 -7.21 -24.97
N TYR A 164 -2.78 -6.13 -25.70
CA TYR A 164 -3.66 -5.06 -25.25
C TYR A 164 -5.06 -5.57 -24.89
N GLU A 165 -5.75 -6.23 -25.84
CA GLU A 165 -7.10 -6.76 -25.63
C GLU A 165 -7.14 -7.81 -24.50
N LYS A 166 -6.10 -8.65 -24.41
CA LYS A 166 -5.98 -9.64 -23.32
C LYS A 166 -5.89 -8.98 -21.95
N LYS A 167 -5.05 -7.95 -21.79
CA LYS A 167 -4.92 -7.23 -20.53
C LYS A 167 -6.18 -6.49 -20.12
N ILE A 168 -6.87 -5.86 -21.07
CA ILE A 168 -8.17 -5.25 -20.79
C ILE A 168 -9.18 -6.31 -20.35
N ALA A 169 -9.20 -7.48 -20.99
CA ALA A 169 -10.06 -8.61 -20.59
C ALA A 169 -9.69 -9.16 -19.20
N ASP A 170 -8.41 -9.13 -18.83
CA ASP A 170 -7.92 -9.51 -17.51
C ASP A 170 -8.21 -8.46 -16.41
N GLY A 171 -8.84 -7.33 -16.77
CA GLY A 171 -9.25 -6.28 -15.85
C GLY A 171 -8.16 -5.25 -15.53
N TYR A 172 -7.16 -5.09 -16.39
CA TYR A 172 -6.24 -3.96 -16.30
C TYR A 172 -6.88 -2.71 -16.91
N GLU A 173 -6.64 -1.59 -16.25
CA GLU A 173 -6.83 -0.26 -16.83
C GLU A 173 -5.55 0.14 -17.55
N VAL A 174 -5.64 0.95 -18.59
CA VAL A 174 -4.48 1.35 -19.41
C VAL A 174 -4.36 2.85 -19.52
N LEU A 175 -3.14 3.35 -19.37
CA LEU A 175 -2.74 4.71 -19.74
C LEU A 175 -1.83 4.63 -20.97
N GLU A 176 -2.19 5.34 -22.03
CA GLU A 176 -1.38 5.45 -23.24
C GLU A 176 -0.66 6.80 -23.29
N VAL A 177 0.67 6.76 -23.17
CA VAL A 177 1.53 7.94 -23.25
C VAL A 177 2.21 7.97 -24.62
N ALA A 178 1.95 9.03 -25.40
CA ALA A 178 2.56 9.20 -26.71
C ALA A 178 4.04 9.58 -26.58
N LYS A 179 4.93 8.77 -27.14
CA LYS A 179 6.38 8.98 -27.23
C LYS A 179 6.80 9.11 -28.69
N GLY A 180 6.43 10.23 -29.31
CA GLY A 180 6.69 10.49 -30.73
C GLY A 180 5.93 9.52 -31.65
N THR A 181 6.65 8.63 -32.35
CA THR A 181 6.06 7.59 -33.21
C THR A 181 5.67 6.32 -32.44
N TRP A 182 6.03 6.24 -31.17
CA TRP A 182 5.75 5.11 -30.28
C TRP A 182 4.69 5.49 -29.25
N VAL A 183 3.99 4.49 -28.73
CA VAL A 183 3.05 4.63 -27.61
C VAL A 183 3.53 3.72 -26.50
N GLU A 184 3.73 4.30 -25.33
CA GLU A 184 3.90 3.53 -24.10
C GLU A 184 2.53 3.29 -23.49
N ALA A 185 2.15 2.03 -23.33
CA ALA A 185 0.97 1.62 -22.61
C ALA A 185 1.36 1.14 -21.21
N ILE A 186 0.85 1.81 -20.18
CA ILE A 186 1.01 1.48 -18.77
C ILE A 186 -0.27 0.80 -18.33
N PHE A 187 -0.19 -0.50 -18.07
CA PHE A 187 -1.32 -1.28 -17.59
C PHE A 187 -1.27 -1.34 -16.07
N ALA A 188 -2.39 -1.05 -15.42
CA ALA A 188 -2.53 -1.08 -13.97
C ALA A 188 -3.75 -1.90 -13.54
N LYS A 189 -3.56 -2.80 -12.58
CA LYS A 189 -4.64 -3.59 -11.97
C LYS A 189 -4.47 -3.61 -10.46
N LEU A 190 -5.55 -3.39 -9.72
CA LEU A 190 -5.50 -3.39 -8.26
C LEU A 190 -5.09 -4.79 -7.75
N LYS A 191 -4.09 -4.85 -6.87
CA LYS A 191 -3.70 -6.12 -6.23
C LYS A 191 -4.81 -6.56 -5.27
N PRO A 192 -5.14 -7.86 -5.21
CA PRO A 192 -6.09 -8.35 -4.22
C PRO A 192 -5.57 -8.08 -2.80
N GLU A 193 -6.46 -7.74 -1.88
CA GLU A 193 -6.11 -7.61 -0.47
C GLU A 193 -5.70 -8.98 0.06
N VAL A 194 -4.40 -9.18 0.26
CA VAL A 194 -3.90 -10.34 0.98
C VAL A 194 -4.25 -10.10 2.45
N ILE A 195 -5.36 -10.66 2.90
CA ILE A 195 -5.67 -10.77 4.33
C ILE A 195 -4.52 -11.58 4.91
N LYS A 196 -3.49 -10.91 5.44
CA LYS A 196 -2.48 -11.58 6.25
C LYS A 196 -3.24 -12.16 7.43
N PRO A 197 -3.34 -13.49 7.57
CA PRO A 197 -3.89 -14.08 8.77
C PRO A 197 -2.99 -13.56 9.89
N ARG A 198 -3.49 -12.63 10.71
CA ARG A 198 -2.81 -12.33 11.96
C ARG A 198 -2.81 -13.65 12.71
N MET A 199 -1.64 -14.23 12.92
CA MET A 199 -1.48 -15.31 13.89
C MET A 199 -2.05 -14.76 15.19
N LYS A 200 -3.24 -15.25 15.56
CA LYS A 200 -3.73 -15.08 16.91
C LYS A 200 -2.80 -15.96 17.72
N PHE A 201 -1.84 -15.36 18.40
CA PHE A 201 -1.33 -15.97 19.60
C PHE A 201 -2.50 -15.91 20.55
N ASP A 202 -3.30 -16.98 20.59
CA ASP A 202 -4.23 -17.19 21.68
C ASP A 202 -3.34 -17.18 22.93
N THR A 203 -3.49 -16.13 23.74
CA THR A 203 -2.99 -16.12 25.10
C THR A 203 -3.62 -17.34 25.76
N ILE A 204 -2.82 -18.39 25.92
CA ILE A 204 -3.19 -19.58 26.65
C ILE A 204 -3.61 -19.08 28.04
N ASP A 205 -4.90 -19.19 28.33
CA ASP A 205 -5.44 -18.96 29.67
C ASP A 205 -4.62 -19.82 30.63
N GLU A 206 -4.10 -19.15 31.67
CA GLU A 206 -3.51 -19.76 32.86
C GLU A 206 -4.60 -20.62 33.55
N ASP A 207 -4.73 -21.90 33.17
CA ASP A 207 -5.33 -22.98 33.99
C ASP A 207 -5.42 -24.30 33.19
N VAL A 208 -4.28 -24.86 32.78
CA VAL A 208 -4.21 -26.27 32.41
C VAL A 208 -3.13 -26.93 33.27
N GLU A 209 -3.58 -27.66 34.28
CA GLU A 209 -2.75 -28.61 35.03
C GLU A 209 -2.09 -29.56 34.02
N ILE A 210 -0.77 -29.47 33.92
CA ILE A 210 0.05 -30.38 33.11
C ILE A 210 0.08 -31.71 33.86
N ASP A 211 -0.73 -32.66 33.41
CA ASP A 211 -0.62 -34.06 33.83
C ASP A 211 0.63 -34.66 33.17
N GLU A 212 1.59 -35.05 34.01
CA GLU A 212 2.89 -35.58 33.64
C GLU A 212 2.77 -37.01 33.12
N GLU A 213 2.58 -37.21 31.81
CA GLU A 213 3.11 -38.40 31.12
C GLU A 213 2.89 -38.26 29.61
N ASP A 214 3.96 -37.93 28.87
CA ASP A 214 4.30 -38.70 27.67
C ASP A 214 5.69 -38.30 27.15
N ASN A 215 6.63 -39.15 27.56
CA ASN A 215 8.01 -39.24 27.11
C ASN A 215 8.08 -39.59 25.62
N TYR A 216 8.46 -38.64 24.77
CA TYR A 216 9.09 -38.92 23.48
C TYR A 216 10.40 -38.16 23.31
N SER A 217 11.46 -38.88 23.67
CA SER A 217 12.79 -38.92 23.05
C SER A 217 13.65 -37.66 23.10
N SER A 218 14.57 -37.71 24.07
CA SER A 218 15.90 -37.11 24.03
C SER A 218 16.56 -37.17 22.64
N HIS A 219 16.93 -35.99 22.15
CA HIS A 219 18.21 -35.72 21.50
C HIS A 219 18.73 -34.42 22.14
N ASP A 220 19.39 -34.58 23.28
CA ASP A 220 20.41 -33.64 23.72
C ASP A 220 21.61 -33.83 22.78
N GLU A 221 21.77 -32.94 21.81
CA GLU A 221 23.10 -32.53 21.37
C GLU A 221 23.18 -31.02 21.56
N GLU A 222 23.78 -30.64 22.69
CA GLU A 222 24.28 -29.30 22.95
C GLU A 222 25.36 -28.98 21.91
N GLU A 223 24.97 -28.42 20.75
CA GLU A 223 25.92 -27.60 19.99
C GLU A 223 25.97 -26.23 20.65
N GLU A 224 27.00 -26.06 21.48
CA GLU A 224 27.49 -24.80 22.01
C GLU A 224 27.68 -23.83 20.82
N ILE A 225 26.72 -22.91 20.62
CA ILE A 225 26.82 -21.88 19.60
C ILE A 225 27.90 -20.93 20.09
N ASP A 226 29.12 -21.16 19.60
CA ASP A 226 30.29 -20.33 19.88
C ASP A 226 29.93 -18.87 19.55
N GLU A 227 29.90 -18.03 20.58
CA GLU A 227 29.53 -16.63 20.50
C GLU A 227 30.48 -15.93 19.51
N PHE A 228 29.92 -15.39 18.43
CA PHE A 228 30.66 -14.77 17.33
C PHE A 228 31.59 -13.66 17.86
N ASN A 229 32.88 -13.99 18.00
CA ASN A 229 33.90 -13.07 18.47
C ASN A 229 34.36 -12.17 17.31
N GLU A 230 33.91 -10.92 17.29
CA GLU A 230 34.28 -9.92 16.28
C GLU A 230 35.79 -9.61 16.26
N ASP A 231 36.55 -10.00 17.28
CA ASP A 231 37.99 -9.74 17.40
C ASP A 231 38.88 -10.73 16.60
N GLU A 232 38.31 -11.78 15.99
CA GLU A 232 39.06 -12.79 15.22
C GLU A 232 38.97 -12.62 13.68
N MET A 233 38.31 -11.56 13.20
CA MET A 233 38.22 -11.25 11.77
C MET A 233 39.55 -10.68 11.24
N ASN A 234 40.42 -11.55 10.74
CA ASN A 234 41.64 -11.17 10.02
C ASN A 234 41.59 -11.60 8.54
N GLU A 235 42.51 -11.03 7.75
CA GLU A 235 42.58 -11.19 6.29
C GLU A 235 42.87 -12.66 5.86
N ASP A 236 43.33 -13.50 6.78
CA ASP A 236 43.66 -14.91 6.54
C ASP A 236 42.43 -15.84 6.64
N ASN A 237 41.35 -15.43 7.33
CA ASN A 237 40.11 -16.22 7.50
C ASN A 237 39.00 -15.88 6.48
N TYR A 238 39.22 -14.92 5.58
CA TYR A 238 38.27 -14.58 4.50
C TYR A 238 38.55 -15.41 3.23
N ARG A 239 38.35 -16.74 3.31
CA ARG A 239 38.56 -17.64 2.15
C ARG A 239 37.23 -18.13 1.58
N THR A 240 36.70 -17.42 0.59
CA THR A 240 35.63 -17.94 -0.29
C THR A 240 36.23 -18.81 -1.40
N THR A 241 36.52 -20.08 -1.09
CA THR A 241 36.70 -21.11 -2.12
C THR A 241 35.44 -21.97 -2.17
N PHE A 242 34.57 -21.69 -3.14
CA PHE A 242 33.63 -22.70 -3.64
C PHE A 242 34.44 -23.67 -4.50
N GLU A 243 34.59 -24.91 -4.06
CA GLU A 243 35.08 -26.00 -4.91
C GLU A 243 33.95 -26.37 -5.88
N ILE A 244 34.15 -26.04 -7.16
CA ILE A 244 33.30 -26.53 -8.25
C ILE A 244 33.89 -27.88 -8.67
N GLU A 245 33.23 -28.98 -8.32
CA GLU A 245 33.53 -30.29 -8.91
C GLU A 245 33.32 -30.18 -10.42
N GLY A 246 34.38 -30.47 -11.19
CA GLY A 246 34.38 -30.34 -12.64
C GLY A 246 33.47 -31.38 -13.31
N ASP A 247 32.53 -30.90 -14.11
CA ASP A 247 31.76 -31.70 -15.08
C ASP A 247 32.73 -32.15 -16.20
N PRO A 248 32.82 -33.46 -16.55
CA PRO A 248 33.89 -33.96 -17.41
C PRO A 248 33.63 -33.83 -18.91
N ASP A 249 32.56 -33.17 -19.36
CA ASP A 249 32.22 -33.04 -20.78
C ASP A 249 31.91 -31.59 -21.17
N GLU A 250 32.91 -30.83 -21.60
CA GLU A 250 32.87 -30.13 -22.91
C GLU A 250 34.21 -29.46 -23.23
N GLU A 251 34.96 -30.22 -24.01
CA GLU A 251 36.05 -29.89 -24.92
C GLU A 251 35.97 -28.46 -25.52
N ALA A 252 36.68 -27.51 -24.90
CA ALA A 252 37.00 -26.23 -25.53
C ALA A 252 38.05 -26.46 -26.63
N GLY A 253 37.54 -26.72 -27.84
CA GLY A 253 38.34 -26.86 -29.06
C GLY A 253 39.23 -25.65 -29.33
N GLU A 254 40.49 -25.94 -29.63
CA GLU A 254 41.46 -25.05 -30.26
C GLU A 254 40.96 -24.48 -31.60
N LEU A 255 41.64 -23.41 -32.02
CA LEU A 255 41.75 -22.77 -33.34
C LEU A 255 40.96 -21.46 -33.47
N SER A 256 41.46 -20.36 -34.02
CA SER A 256 42.80 -19.88 -34.42
C SER A 256 42.55 -18.49 -35.04
N GLU A 257 43.44 -17.53 -34.77
CA GLU A 257 43.90 -16.49 -35.71
C GLU A 257 42.86 -15.67 -36.50
N PHE A 258 42.66 -14.41 -36.09
CA PHE A 258 42.33 -13.33 -37.03
C PHE A 258 43.32 -12.18 -36.85
N SER A 259 44.04 -11.92 -37.94
CA SER A 259 45.14 -10.98 -38.10
C SER A 259 44.66 -9.53 -37.93
N VAL A 260 45.48 -8.70 -37.28
CA VAL A 260 45.33 -7.24 -37.27
C VAL A 260 46.39 -6.64 -38.19
N ASP A 261 45.91 -5.74 -39.03
CA ASP A 261 46.53 -4.84 -40.00
C ASP A 261 48.03 -4.49 -39.85
N GLU A 262 48.80 -4.68 -40.93
CA GLU A 262 49.49 -3.61 -41.71
C GLU A 262 50.00 -4.12 -43.07
#